data_AF-A0A957UNS5-F1
#
_entry.id   AF-A0A957UNS5-F1
#
_cell.length_a   1.000
_cell.length_b   1.000
_cell.length_c   1.000
_cell.angle_alpha   90.00
_cell.angle_beta   90.00
_cell.angle_gamma   90.00
#
_symmetry.space_group_name_H-M   'P 1'
#
loop_
_entity.id
_entity.type
_entity.pdbx_description
1 polymer ?
#
loop_
_entity_poly.entity_id
_entity_poly.type
_entity_poly.pdbx_seq_one_letter_code
_entity_poly.pdbx_strand_id
1 'polypeptide(L)'
;MRDQVLAREGDYFDGVQAGVFPELGQGTINWQGIRRILEEMNYQGWGTVEQDILLDTELTTMDINPLESAKRNRAYLRRELGW
;
A
#
# COMPACT_ATOMS: atom_id res chain seq x y z
N MET A 1 1.81 13.19 6.02
CA MET A 1 1.77 11.88 6.70
C MET A 1 3.20 11.43 7.04
N ARG A 2 3.97 10.83 6.11
CA ARG A 2 5.35 10.36 6.38
C ARG A 2 6.23 11.40 7.08
N ASP A 3 6.34 12.60 6.51
CA ASP A 3 7.27 13.62 7.05
C ASP A 3 6.88 14.08 8.45
N GLN A 4 5.59 14.05 8.80
CA GLN A 4 5.11 14.39 10.14
C GLN A 4 5.46 13.30 11.15
N VAL A 5 5.39 12.02 10.76
CA VAL A 5 5.83 10.89 11.58
C VAL A 5 7.33 10.96 11.82
N LEU A 6 8.13 11.22 10.77
CA LEU A 6 9.58 11.33 10.89
C LEU A 6 10.01 12.55 11.73
N ALA A 7 9.35 13.69 11.57
CA ALA A 7 9.70 14.92 12.31
C ALA A 7 9.53 14.79 13.83
N ARG A 8 8.68 13.87 14.29
CA ARG A 8 8.48 13.55 15.71
C ARG A 8 9.19 12.28 16.17
N GLU A 9 10.09 11.74 15.34
CA GLU A 9 10.76 10.46 15.58
C GLU A 9 9.78 9.32 15.87
N GLY A 10 8.61 9.38 15.22
CA GLY A 10 7.53 8.42 15.40
C GLY A 10 7.90 7.04 14.89
N ASP A 11 7.36 6.03 15.56
CA ASP A 11 7.67 4.63 15.28
C ASP A 11 6.81 4.06 14.13
N TYR A 12 6.87 2.73 14.00
CA TYR A 12 6.08 2.02 13.02
C TYR A 12 4.56 2.20 13.22
N PHE A 13 4.07 2.10 14.46
CA PHE A 13 2.64 2.22 14.76
C PHE A 13 2.13 3.64 14.51
N ASP A 14 2.97 4.63 14.80
CA ASP A 14 2.74 6.02 14.41
C ASP A 14 2.55 6.18 12.90
N GLY A 15 3.36 5.46 12.11
CA GLY A 15 3.25 5.40 10.65
C GLY A 15 1.93 4.78 10.19
N VAL A 16 1.56 3.65 10.78
CA VAL A 16 0.31 2.95 10.49
C VAL A 16 -0.89 3.84 10.80
N GLN A 17 -0.94 4.45 12.01
CA GLN A 17 -2.02 5.34 12.42
C GLN A 17 -2.12 6.59 11.54
N ALA A 18 -0.97 7.12 11.09
CA ALA A 18 -0.92 8.28 10.21
C ALA A 18 -1.27 7.97 8.74
N GLY A 19 -1.56 6.71 8.39
CA GLY A 19 -1.94 6.32 7.03
C GLY A 19 -0.78 6.27 6.05
N VAL A 20 0.45 6.01 6.52
CA VAL A 20 1.65 5.98 5.66
C VAL A 20 1.62 4.84 4.64
N PHE A 21 0.82 3.80 4.86
CA PHE A 21 0.69 2.61 4.00
C PHE A 21 -0.65 2.55 3.25
N PRO A 22 -0.94 3.50 2.32
CA PRO A 22 -2.23 3.57 1.64
C PRO A 22 -2.39 2.47 0.59
N GLU A 23 -3.62 2.34 0.08
CA GLU A 23 -3.94 1.50 -1.09
C GLU A 23 -3.05 1.77 -2.30
N LEU A 24 -2.90 0.74 -3.14
CA LEU A 24 -2.03 0.82 -4.30
C LEU A 24 -2.47 1.95 -5.24
N GLY A 25 -1.50 2.73 -5.71
CA GLY A 25 -1.73 3.91 -6.55
C GLY A 25 -2.02 5.21 -5.79
N GLN A 26 -2.22 5.17 -4.47
CA GLN A 26 -2.40 6.36 -3.65
C GLN A 26 -1.11 6.81 -2.93
N GLY A 27 -0.05 6.01 -3.04
CA GLY A 27 1.27 6.31 -2.50
C GLY A 27 2.25 6.81 -3.55
N THR A 28 3.54 6.71 -3.24
CA THR A 28 4.65 7.22 -4.06
C THR A 28 5.43 6.12 -4.79
N ILE A 29 4.94 4.87 -4.73
CA ILE A 29 5.62 3.71 -5.32
C ILE A 29 5.52 3.74 -6.86
N ASN A 30 6.66 3.59 -7.53
CA ASN A 30 6.74 3.44 -8.98
C ASN A 30 6.47 1.99 -9.41
N TRP A 31 5.19 1.64 -9.54
CA TRP A 31 4.75 0.30 -9.93
C TRP A 31 5.22 -0.14 -11.32
N GLN A 32 5.28 0.79 -12.29
CA GLN A 32 5.79 0.49 -13.63
C GLN A 32 7.28 0.12 -13.62
N GLY A 33 8.05 0.77 -12.74
CA GLY A 33 9.45 0.43 -12.50
C GLY A 33 9.62 -0.97 -11.92
N ILE A 34 8.81 -1.32 -10.91
CA ILE A 34 8.80 -2.68 -10.33
C ILE A 34 8.47 -3.72 -11.39
N ARG A 35 7.42 -3.48 -12.20
CA ARG A 35 7.03 -4.38 -13.29
C ARG A 35 8.18 -4.62 -14.26
N ARG A 36 8.84 -3.55 -14.72
CA ARG A 36 9.98 -3.65 -15.65
C ARG A 36 11.08 -4.54 -15.09
N ILE A 37 11.46 -4.34 -13.82
CA ILE A 37 12.52 -5.13 -13.17
C ILE A 37 12.13 -6.61 -13.11
N LEU A 38 10.89 -6.92 -12.74
CA LEU A 38 10.41 -8.31 -12.66
C LEU A 38 10.37 -8.99 -14.05
N GLU A 39 9.98 -8.25 -15.09
CA GLU A 39 10.01 -8.73 -16.48
C GLU A 39 11.45 -8.97 -16.97
N GLU A 40 12.37 -8.04 -16.72
CA GLU A 40 13.80 -8.15 -17.07
C GLU A 40 14.47 -9.35 -16.39
N MET A 41 14.06 -9.67 -15.17
CA MET A 41 14.55 -10.84 -14.43
C MET A 41 13.89 -12.16 -14.88
N ASN A 42 12.92 -12.12 -15.80
CA ASN A 42 12.06 -13.25 -16.13
C ASN A 42 11.46 -13.91 -14.88
N TYR A 43 10.99 -13.10 -13.94
CA TYR A 43 10.42 -13.59 -12.69
C TYR A 43 9.09 -14.31 -12.94
N GLN A 44 8.99 -15.59 -12.52
CA GLN A 44 7.81 -16.44 -12.71
C GLN A 44 7.10 -16.82 -11.39
N GLY A 45 7.41 -16.11 -10.30
CA GLY A 45 6.84 -16.38 -8.98
C GLY A 45 5.56 -15.60 -8.70
N TRP A 46 5.21 -15.52 -7.41
CA TRP A 46 4.03 -14.81 -6.92
C TRP A 46 4.42 -13.55 -6.16
N GLY A 47 3.61 -12.50 -6.32
CA GLY A 47 3.64 -11.32 -5.46
C GLY A 47 2.41 -11.28 -4.55
N THR A 48 2.61 -10.91 -3.29
CA THR A 48 1.52 -10.69 -2.32
C THR A 48 1.38 -9.20 -2.06
N VAL A 49 0.14 -8.68 -2.11
CA VAL A 49 -0.16 -7.34 -1.63
C VAL A 49 -0.38 -7.43 -0.13
N GLU A 50 0.46 -6.73 0.63
CA GLU A 50 0.38 -6.61 2.09
C GLU A 50 0.33 -5.12 2.44
N GLN A 51 -0.59 -4.75 3.33
CA GLN A 51 -0.76 -3.37 3.78
C GLN A 51 -1.15 -3.35 5.24
N ASP A 52 -0.41 -2.55 6.00
CA ASP A 52 -0.70 -2.28 7.40
C ASP A 52 -1.63 -1.07 7.50
N ILE A 53 -2.93 -1.36 7.45
CA ILE A 53 -4.01 -0.41 7.64
C ILE A 53 -4.75 -0.79 8.92
N LEU A 54 -4.81 0.15 9.86
CA LEU A 54 -5.68 0.01 11.03
C LEU A 54 -7.13 0.21 10.61
N LEU A 55 -7.98 -0.74 11.01
CA LEU A 55 -9.42 -0.65 10.83
C LEU A 55 -10.04 0.32 11.85
N ASP A 56 -11.26 0.75 11.58
CA ASP A 56 -12.04 1.58 12.49
C ASP A 56 -12.02 0.99 13.92
N THR A 57 -11.38 1.72 14.81
CA THR A 57 -11.23 1.47 16.24
C THR A 57 -11.30 2.84 16.91
N GLU A 58 -11.48 2.91 18.23
CA GLU A 58 -11.48 4.21 18.94
C GLU A 58 -10.21 5.07 18.72
N LEU A 59 -9.18 4.51 18.07
CA LEU A 59 -7.89 5.13 17.77
C LEU A 59 -7.73 5.58 16.31
N THR A 60 -8.65 5.25 15.39
CA THR A 60 -8.55 5.64 13.97
C THR A 60 -9.89 6.07 13.38
N THR A 61 -9.86 6.96 12.39
CA THR A 61 -11.07 7.44 11.67
C THR A 61 -11.20 6.81 10.29
N MET A 62 -10.49 5.70 10.01
CA MET A 62 -10.46 5.10 8.68
C MET A 62 -11.57 4.05 8.55
N ASP A 63 -12.68 4.44 7.93
CA ASP A 63 -13.73 3.53 7.49
C ASP A 63 -13.29 2.75 6.24
N ILE A 64 -12.43 1.75 6.44
CA ILE A 64 -11.90 0.89 5.38
C ILE A 64 -12.43 -0.52 5.55
N ASN A 65 -13.23 -0.97 4.58
CA ASN A 65 -13.60 -2.37 4.47
C ASN A 65 -12.45 -3.18 3.82
N PRO A 66 -11.91 -4.23 4.47
CA PRO A 66 -10.77 -4.99 3.96
C PRO A 66 -11.02 -5.63 2.59
N LEU A 67 -12.23 -6.16 2.36
CA LEU A 67 -12.57 -6.82 1.10
C LEU A 67 -12.62 -5.81 -0.05
N GLU A 68 -13.25 -4.65 0.17
CA GLU A 68 -13.32 -3.61 -0.85
C GLU A 68 -11.95 -3.00 -1.13
N SER A 69 -11.10 -2.86 -0.11
CA SER A 69 -9.70 -2.44 -0.28
C SER A 69 -8.92 -3.43 -1.15
N ALA A 70 -8.99 -4.72 -0.85
CA ALA A 70 -8.36 -5.77 -1.64
C ALA A 70 -8.85 -5.78 -3.10
N LYS A 71 -10.16 -5.57 -3.33
CA LYS A 71 -10.72 -5.43 -4.69
C LYS A 71 -10.14 -4.23 -5.44
N ARG A 72 -10.03 -3.07 -4.77
CA ARG A 72 -9.44 -1.85 -5.37
C ARG A 72 -7.97 -2.06 -5.74
N ASN A 73 -7.19 -2.66 -4.86
CA ASN A 73 -5.78 -2.97 -5.14
C ASN A 73 -5.63 -3.92 -6.32
N ARG A 74 -6.44 -4.99 -6.38
CA ARG A 74 -6.43 -5.92 -7.51
C ARG A 74 -6.84 -5.23 -8.81
N ALA A 75 -7.83 -4.35 -8.77
CA ALA A 75 -8.25 -3.57 -9.93
C ALA A 75 -7.14 -2.61 -10.39
N TYR A 76 -6.41 -1.98 -9.46
CA TYR A 76 -5.25 -1.15 -9.76
C TYR A 76 -4.15 -1.94 -10.48
N LEU A 77 -3.73 -3.08 -9.93
CA LEU A 77 -2.70 -3.93 -10.55
C LEU A 77 -3.10 -4.37 -11.97
N ARG A 78 -4.36 -4.78 -12.16
CA ARG A 78 -4.86 -5.17 -13.48
C ARG A 78 -4.85 -4.01 -14.47
N ARG A 79 -5.30 -2.83 -14.04
CA ARG A 79 -5.41 -1.65 -14.93
C ARG A 79 -4.04 -1.09 -15.29
N GLU A 80 -3.16 -0.92 -14.31
CA GLU A 80 -1.87 -0.26 -14.53
C GLU A 80 -0.79 -1.21 -15.04
N LEU A 81 -0.78 -2.46 -14.56
CA LEU A 81 0.31 -3.40 -14.81
C LEU A 81 -0.11 -4.61 -15.66
N GLY A 82 -1.40 -4.78 -15.91
CA GLY A 82 -1.91 -5.94 -16.65
C GLY A 82 -1.80 -7.26 -15.89
N TRP A 83 -1.59 -7.21 -14.56
CA TRP A 83 -1.52 -8.38 -13.68
C TRP A 83 -2.90 -8.88 -13.23
#